data_AF-A0A511XMR8-F1
#
_entry.id   AF-A0A511XMR8-F1
#
_cell.length_a   1.000
_cell.length_b   1.000
_cell.length_c   1.000
_cell.angle_alpha   90.00
_cell.angle_beta   90.00
_cell.angle_gamma   90.00
#
_symmetry.space_group_name_H-M   'P 1'
#
loop_
_entity.id
_entity.type
_entity.pdbx_description
1 polymer ?
#
loop_
_entity_poly.entity_id
_entity_poly.type
_entity_poly.pdbx_seq_one_letter_code
_entity_poly.pdbx_strand_id
1 'polypeptide(L)'
;MPLGHVAVVTGTVNDRVITIDQSHWGQSGISRNIRVVDVSPGNDWSAVRVELNRQSGTFGSIYPTYGFIYSRPDSRSNVMVAEASENSSEISDQYAEAPVTAGGVEDHYLSREFVPHRRHLISRVKRHVN
;
A
#
# COMPACT_ATOMS: atom_id res chain seq x y z
N MET A 1 10.80 11.71 -22.86
CA MET A 1 9.67 10.77 -22.74
C MET A 1 8.42 11.46 -23.26
N PRO A 2 7.87 11.09 -24.43
CA PRO A 2 6.73 11.81 -25.01
C PRO A 2 5.39 11.53 -24.31
N LEU A 3 5.28 10.43 -23.56
CA LEU A 3 4.03 9.98 -22.93
C LEU A 3 3.82 10.50 -21.48
N GLY A 4 4.74 11.32 -20.97
CA GLY A 4 4.73 11.73 -19.57
C GLY A 4 5.19 10.62 -18.60
N HIS A 5 5.19 10.92 -17.31
CA HIS A 5 5.53 10.01 -16.22
C HIS A 5 4.74 10.39 -14.97
N VAL A 6 4.33 9.38 -14.19
CA VAL A 6 3.62 9.58 -12.92
C VAL A 6 4.32 8.74 -11.85
N ALA A 7 4.43 9.32 -10.66
CA ALA A 7 4.98 8.68 -9.48
C ALA A 7 4.05 8.91 -8.30
N VAL A 8 4.14 8.05 -7.29
CA VAL A 8 3.38 8.19 -6.05
C VAL A 8 4.20 9.00 -5.07
N VAL A 9 3.63 10.07 -4.53
CA VAL A 9 4.26 10.82 -3.44
C VAL A 9 4.08 10.05 -2.14
N THR A 10 5.19 9.77 -1.45
CA THR A 10 5.21 9.00 -0.20
C THR A 10 5.45 9.87 1.03
N GLY A 11 5.95 11.09 0.84
CA GLY A 11 6.17 12.01 1.94
C GLY A 11 6.67 13.38 1.49
N THR A 12 6.55 14.35 2.39
CA THR A 12 7.07 15.71 2.24
C THR A 12 8.22 15.89 3.22
N VAL A 13 9.39 16.24 2.71
CA VAL A 13 10.59 16.51 3.52
C VAL A 13 10.62 17.97 3.93
N ASN A 14 10.31 18.89 3.01
CA ASN A 14 10.12 20.32 3.25
C ASN A 14 9.35 20.93 2.07
N ASP A 15 9.17 22.25 2.06
CA ASP A 15 8.39 22.99 1.06
C ASP A 15 8.85 22.78 -0.40
N ARG A 16 10.08 22.32 -0.61
CA ARG A 16 10.69 22.09 -1.94
C ARG A 16 11.18 20.67 -2.16
N VAL A 17 10.98 19.76 -1.22
CA VAL A 17 11.50 18.40 -1.33
C VAL A 17 10.44 17.40 -0.90
N ILE A 18 10.13 16.46 -1.78
CA ILE A 18 9.24 15.33 -1.53
C ILE A 18 9.98 14.02 -1.81
N THR A 19 9.43 12.92 -1.29
CA THR A 19 9.86 11.57 -1.64
C THR A 19 8.79 10.89 -2.50
N ILE A 20 9.23 10.11 -3.48
CA ILE A 20 8.35 9.38 -4.39
C ILE A 20 8.73 7.91 -4.53
N ASP A 21 7.73 7.12 -4.88
CA ASP A 21 7.88 5.78 -5.40
C ASP A 21 7.48 5.75 -6.88
N GLN A 22 8.31 5.14 -7.72
CA GLN A 22 8.09 5.08 -9.17
C GLN A 22 8.49 3.72 -9.75
N SER A 23 7.76 3.32 -10.77
CA SER A 23 8.05 2.14 -11.58
C SER A 23 9.16 2.43 -12.60
N HIS A 24 10.08 1.48 -12.80
CA HIS A 24 11.16 1.61 -13.76
C HIS A 24 10.86 0.77 -15.02
N TRP A 25 10.17 1.28 -16.03
CA TRP A 25 9.57 0.41 -17.06
C TRP A 25 10.58 -0.32 -17.97
N GLY A 26 11.85 0.12 -18.00
CA GLY A 26 12.93 -0.57 -18.72
C GLY A 26 13.72 -1.58 -17.88
N GLN A 27 13.48 -1.69 -16.57
CA GLN A 27 14.21 -2.56 -15.64
C GLN A 27 13.23 -3.13 -14.61
N SER A 28 13.23 -4.44 -14.36
CA SER A 28 12.30 -5.02 -13.37
C SER A 28 12.49 -4.35 -11.99
N GLY A 29 11.46 -3.65 -11.50
CA GLY A 29 11.45 -3.09 -10.14
C GLY A 29 10.70 -1.79 -9.93
N ILE A 30 10.60 -1.43 -8.65
CA ILE A 30 10.05 -0.18 -8.13
C ILE A 30 11.21 0.55 -7.43
N SER A 31 11.44 1.81 -7.80
CA SER A 31 12.34 2.71 -7.06
C SER A 31 11.54 3.35 -5.93
N ARG A 32 12.05 3.25 -4.70
CA ARG A 32 11.35 3.76 -3.50
C ARG A 32 12.12 4.87 -2.83
N ASN A 33 11.40 5.78 -2.17
CA ASN A 33 11.98 6.88 -1.39
C ASN A 33 12.93 7.78 -2.20
N ILE A 34 12.62 8.01 -3.47
CA ILE A 34 13.44 8.86 -4.36
C ILE A 34 13.12 10.32 -4.06
N ARG A 35 14.15 11.14 -3.81
CA ARG A 35 13.91 12.56 -3.59
C ARG A 35 13.61 13.28 -4.90
N VAL A 36 12.65 14.19 -4.84
CA VAL A 36 12.33 15.14 -5.89
C VAL A 36 12.45 16.53 -5.30
N VAL A 37 13.18 17.40 -6.01
CA VAL A 37 13.42 18.78 -5.58
C VAL A 37 12.72 19.72 -6.54
N ASP A 38 11.91 20.63 -6.00
CA ASP A 38 11.37 21.77 -6.74
C ASP A 38 12.49 22.78 -7.01
N VAL A 39 12.71 23.06 -8.29
CA VAL A 39 13.66 24.06 -8.79
C VAL A 39 12.95 25.18 -9.54
N SER A 40 11.62 25.26 -9.44
CA SER A 40 10.84 26.35 -10.00
C SER A 40 11.23 27.69 -9.35
N PRO A 41 11.27 28.79 -10.13
CA PRO A 41 11.47 30.12 -9.55
C PRO A 41 10.34 30.52 -8.59
N GLY A 42 9.12 30.04 -8.85
CA GLY A 42 7.89 30.42 -8.15
C GLY A 42 7.53 29.57 -6.92
N ASN A 43 8.28 28.51 -6.61
CA ASN A 43 7.90 27.54 -5.58
C ASN A 43 6.53 26.87 -5.86
N ASP A 44 6.23 26.68 -7.14
CA ASP A 44 4.93 26.19 -7.62
C ASP A 44 5.03 24.76 -8.17
N TRP A 45 6.16 24.08 -7.94
CA TRP A 45 6.43 22.74 -8.44
C TRP A 45 6.41 22.61 -9.97
N SER A 46 6.43 23.71 -10.73
CA SER A 46 6.39 23.66 -12.21
C SER A 46 7.63 23.04 -12.85
N ALA A 47 8.74 22.97 -12.12
CA ALA A 47 10.01 22.43 -12.59
C ALA A 47 10.71 21.63 -11.48
N VAL A 48 10.96 20.34 -11.72
CA VAL A 48 11.54 19.45 -10.71
C VAL A 48 12.78 18.73 -11.19
N ARG A 49 13.65 18.32 -10.26
CA ARG A 49 14.72 17.36 -10.54
C ARG A 49 14.53 16.11 -9.69
N VAL A 50 14.74 14.95 -10.30
CA VAL A 50 14.58 13.64 -9.66
C VAL A 50 15.96 13.08 -9.31
N GLU A 51 16.11 12.59 -8.09
CA GLU A 51 17.33 11.93 -7.62
C GLU A 51 17.60 10.66 -8.43
N LEU A 52 18.88 10.43 -8.75
CA LEU A 52 19.32 9.25 -9.48
C LEU A 52 19.68 8.14 -8.48
N ASN A 53 19.06 6.97 -8.62
CA ASN A 53 19.25 5.77 -7.78
C ASN A 53 20.72 5.34 -7.53
N ARG A 54 21.69 5.84 -8.29
CA ARG A 54 23.10 5.43 -8.20
C ARG A 54 23.90 6.20 -7.16
N GLN A 55 23.45 7.40 -6.77
CA GLN A 55 24.22 8.25 -5.86
C GLN A 55 23.32 9.29 -5.19
N SER A 56 23.25 9.23 -3.86
CA SER A 56 22.47 10.19 -3.08
C SER A 56 22.98 11.62 -3.31
N GLY A 57 22.05 12.54 -3.60
CA GLY A 57 22.35 13.95 -3.86
C GLY A 57 22.67 14.27 -5.33
N THR A 58 22.71 13.26 -6.21
CA THR A 58 22.82 13.50 -7.65
C THR A 58 21.43 13.55 -8.28
N PHE A 59 21.11 14.66 -8.92
CA PHE A 59 19.81 14.89 -9.56
C PHE A 59 19.92 14.92 -11.08
N GLY A 60 18.93 14.35 -11.76
CA GLY A 60 18.83 14.36 -13.21
C GLY A 60 18.51 15.73 -13.81
N SER A 61 17.99 15.73 -15.04
CA SER A 61 17.53 16.93 -15.73
C SER A 61 16.34 17.60 -15.02
N ILE A 62 16.06 18.83 -15.43
CA ILE A 62 14.83 19.53 -15.05
C ILE A 62 13.68 18.96 -15.87
N TYR A 63 12.60 18.57 -15.20
CA TYR A 63 11.38 18.08 -15.80
C TYR A 63 10.21 19.01 -15.47
N PRO A 64 9.41 19.43 -16.47
CA PRO A 64 8.18 20.15 -16.20
C PRO A 64 7.19 19.23 -15.48
N THR A 65 6.54 19.77 -14.45
CA THR A 65 5.53 19.04 -13.67
C THR A 65 4.24 19.85 -13.65
N TYR A 66 3.10 19.16 -13.82
CA TYR A 66 1.80 19.80 -14.03
C TYR A 66 0.89 19.73 -12.80
N GLY A 67 1.44 19.36 -11.65
CA GLY A 67 0.72 19.31 -10.37
C GLY A 67 0.57 17.90 -9.82
N PHE A 68 -0.33 17.78 -8.84
CA PHE A 68 -0.54 16.56 -8.07
C PHE A 68 -1.98 16.06 -8.23
N ILE A 69 -2.13 14.75 -8.12
CA ILE A 69 -3.43 14.09 -8.05
C ILE A 69 -3.67 13.74 -6.58
N TYR A 70 -4.69 14.33 -5.98
CA TYR A 70 -5.05 14.07 -4.59
C TYR A 70 -6.09 12.97 -4.50
N SER A 71 -5.96 12.13 -3.46
CA SER A 71 -7.00 11.17 -3.11
C SER A 71 -8.31 11.91 -2.80
N ARG A 72 -9.42 11.33 -3.22
CA ARG A 72 -10.73 11.85 -2.84
C ARG A 72 -10.90 11.65 -1.32
N PRO A 73 -11.42 12.65 -0.58
CA PRO A 73 -11.81 12.42 0.80
C PRO A 73 -12.83 11.29 0.83
N ASP A 74 -12.73 10.42 1.83
CA ASP A 74 -13.73 9.40 2.05
C ASP A 74 -15.01 10.09 2.51
N SER A 75 -16.03 10.13 1.64
CA SER A 75 -17.36 10.66 2.00
C SER A 75 -18.10 9.79 3.04
N ARG A 76 -17.41 8.94 3.79
CA ARG A 76 -17.96 8.25 4.96
C ARG A 76 -18.23 9.19 6.14
N SER A 77 -17.81 10.45 6.04
CA SER A 77 -18.22 11.55 6.92
C SER A 77 -19.65 12.07 6.62
N ASN A 78 -20.27 11.69 5.49
CA ASN A 78 -21.69 11.86 5.24
C ASN A 78 -22.45 10.56 5.57
N VAL A 79 -22.37 10.11 6.82
CA VAL A 79 -23.42 9.22 7.34
C VAL A 79 -24.69 10.07 7.40
N MET A 80 -25.60 9.87 6.45
CA MET A 80 -26.96 10.37 6.56
C MET A 80 -27.63 9.62 7.71
N VAL A 81 -27.53 10.18 8.92
CA VAL A 81 -28.40 9.78 10.04
C VAL A 81 -29.78 10.32 9.70
N ALA A 82 -30.74 9.43 9.46
CA ALA A 82 -32.14 9.83 9.40
C ALA A 82 -32.54 10.28 10.80
N GLU A 83 -32.70 11.59 10.99
CA GLU A 83 -33.27 12.16 12.20
C GLU A 83 -34.77 11.84 12.21
N ALA A 84 -35.16 10.80 12.93
CA ALA A 84 -36.52 10.68 13.42
C ALA A 84 -36.63 11.59 14.65
N SER A 85 -37.16 12.79 14.45
CA SER A 85 -37.68 13.59 15.56
C SER A 85 -38.74 12.76 16.26
N GLU A 86 -38.48 12.30 17.48
CA GLU A 86 -39.19 12.78 18.68
C GLU A 86 -38.77 12.01 19.94
N ASN A 87 -38.57 12.78 21.00
CA ASN A 87 -38.58 12.41 22.40
C ASN A 87 -37.30 11.85 23.04
N SER A 88 -36.53 12.78 23.59
CA SER A 88 -35.48 12.58 24.58
C SER A 88 -36.05 12.13 25.93
N SER A 89 -35.96 10.84 26.23
CA SER A 89 -35.80 10.35 27.60
C SER A 89 -35.47 8.86 27.55
N GLU A 90 -34.39 8.46 28.22
CA GLU A 90 -33.92 7.08 28.43
C GLU A 90 -32.94 6.53 27.37
N ILE A 91 -31.76 7.15 27.28
CA ILE A 91 -30.58 6.44 26.76
C ILE A 91 -30.13 5.47 27.87
N SER A 92 -30.62 4.25 27.82
CA SER A 92 -30.02 3.11 28.52
C SER A 92 -28.91 2.57 27.64
N ASP A 93 -27.68 2.48 28.15
CA ASP A 93 -26.57 1.80 27.47
C ASP A 93 -26.95 0.32 27.26
N GLN A 94 -27.48 -0.02 26.09
CA GLN A 94 -27.70 -1.40 25.69
C GLN A 94 -26.38 -1.96 25.17
N TYR A 95 -25.64 -2.62 26.06
CA TYR A 95 -24.59 -3.54 25.65
C TYR A 95 -25.24 -4.74 24.94
N ALA A 96 -24.80 -5.04 23.72
CA ALA A 96 -25.19 -6.26 23.04
C ALA A 96 -24.55 -7.46 23.77
N GLU A 97 -25.28 -8.10 24.68
CA GLU A 97 -24.90 -9.43 25.16
C GLU A 97 -25.08 -10.43 24.02
N ALA A 98 -24.01 -11.13 23.68
CA ALA A 98 -24.07 -12.25 22.75
C ALA A 98 -24.98 -13.35 23.35
N PRO A 99 -25.83 -14.01 22.56
CA PRO A 99 -26.62 -15.13 23.05
C PRO A 99 -25.68 -16.24 23.55
N VAL A 100 -25.97 -16.78 24.73
CA VAL A 100 -25.30 -17.96 25.33
C VAL A 100 -25.28 -19.19 24.40
N THR A 101 -26.08 -19.19 23.34
CA THR A 101 -26.12 -20.25 22.32
C THR A 101 -25.18 -20.01 21.14
N ALA A 102 -24.37 -18.94 21.15
CA ALA A 102 -23.18 -18.87 20.31
C ALA A 102 -22.15 -19.87 20.87
N GLY A 103 -22.37 -21.16 20.57
CA GLY A 103 -21.39 -22.21 20.82
C GLY A 103 -20.05 -21.76 20.25
N GLY A 104 -19.04 -21.74 21.12
CA GLY A 104 -17.69 -21.38 20.73
C GLY A 104 -17.24 -22.24 19.55
N VAL A 105 -16.63 -21.62 18.56
CA VAL A 105 -16.01 -22.30 17.40
C VAL A 105 -14.74 -23.08 17.77
N GLU A 106 -14.61 -23.52 19.02
CA GLU A 106 -13.39 -24.10 19.60
C GLU A 106 -13.38 -25.65 19.58
N ASP A 107 -14.50 -26.30 19.26
CA ASP A 107 -14.58 -27.79 19.35
C ASP A 107 -14.21 -28.55 18.06
N HIS A 108 -13.85 -27.85 16.97
CA HIS A 108 -13.53 -28.49 15.68
C HIS A 108 -12.06 -28.44 15.25
N TYR A 109 -11.14 -28.09 16.16
CA TYR A 109 -9.71 -27.98 15.82
C TYR A 109 -8.82 -29.16 16.28
N LEU A 110 -9.38 -30.22 16.88
CA LEU A 110 -8.62 -31.38 17.36
C LEU A 110 -9.04 -32.73 16.75
N SER A 111 -9.46 -32.76 15.49
CA SER A 111 -9.69 -34.02 14.77
C SER A 111 -9.42 -33.89 13.27
N ARG A 112 -8.19 -33.54 12.94
CA ARG A 112 -7.64 -33.97 11.65
C ARG A 112 -6.25 -34.50 11.92
N GLU A 113 -6.15 -35.82 12.06
CA GLU A 113 -4.88 -36.51 12.00
C GLU A 113 -4.15 -36.03 10.74
N PHE A 114 -3.07 -35.29 10.99
CA PHE A 114 -2.08 -35.01 9.99
C PHE A 114 -1.43 -36.34 9.63
N VAL A 115 -1.87 -36.96 8.53
CA VAL A 115 -1.18 -38.10 7.94
C VAL A 115 0.01 -37.55 7.15
N PRO A 116 1.25 -37.70 7.61
CA PRO A 116 2.40 -37.33 6.79
C PRO A 116 2.48 -38.31 5.63
N HIS A 117 2.19 -37.86 4.41
CA HIS A 117 2.59 -38.61 3.22
C HIS A 117 4.12 -38.68 3.18
N ARG A 118 4.63 -39.89 3.40
CA ARG A 118 6.05 -40.24 3.22
C ARG A 118 6.52 -39.76 1.85
N ARG A 119 7.59 -38.95 1.85
CA ARG A 119 8.42 -38.75 0.67
C ARG A 119 8.97 -40.10 0.24
N HIS A 120 8.56 -40.57 -0.94
CA HIS A 120 9.14 -41.74 -1.56
C HIS A 120 10.55 -41.36 -2.05
N LEU A 121 11.57 -41.75 -1.28
CA LEU A 121 12.95 -41.79 -1.74
C LEU A 121 13.03 -42.88 -2.81
N ILE A 122 13.17 -42.49 -4.07
CA ILE A 122 13.60 -43.42 -5.11
C ILE A 122 15.11 -43.28 -5.23
N SER A 123 15.83 -44.18 -4.57
CA SER A 123 17.20 -44.52 -4.92
C SER A 123 17.17 -45.23 -6.28
N ARG A 124 17.95 -44.74 -7.25
CA ARG A 124 18.26 -45.52 -8.45
C ARG A 124 19.76 -45.76 -8.50
N VAL A 125 20.12 -47.00 -8.18
CA VAL A 125 21.44 -47.59 -8.35
C VAL A 125 21.76 -47.77 -9.85
N LYS A 126 23.04 -47.57 -10.13
CA LYS A 126 23.84 -47.65 -11.36
C LYS A 126 23.51 -48.86 -12.26
N ARG A 127 23.50 -48.65 -13.58
CA ARG A 127 23.92 -49.68 -14.56
C ARG A 127 24.86 -49.07 -15.59
N HIS A 128 26.04 -49.66 -15.64
CA HIS A 128 27.12 -49.47 -16.61
C HIS A 128 26.99 -50.61 -17.62
N VAL A 129 27.05 -50.35 -18.93
CA VAL A 129 27.30 -51.39 -19.92
C VAL A 129 27.99 -50.79 -21.15
N ASN A 130 29.17 -51.37 -21.44
CA ASN A 130 30.12 -51.27 -22.56
C ASN A 130 30.52 -49.89 -23.11
#